data_AF-A0A3N9MY20-F1
#
_entry.id   AF-A0A3N9MY20-F1
#
_cell.length_a   1.000
_cell.length_b   1.000
_cell.length_c   1.000
_cell.angle_alpha   90.00
_cell.angle_beta   90.00
_cell.angle_gamma   90.00
#
_symmetry.space_group_name_H-M   'P 1'
#
loop_
_entity.id
_entity.type
_entity.pdbx_description
1 polymer ?
#
loop_
_entity_poly.entity_id
_entity_poly.type
_entity_poly.pdbx_seq_one_letter_code
_entity_poly.pdbx_strand_id
1 'polypeptide(L)'
;MKRIISLLIAFFLISILLLINCGKPSFTFPESSSDVYDGSFNSVTQTMIYANTEYIVELGTLTVLENRNKNNSRYIHLPVIRVRTNAEKPLEPVFCLTGGPGMSNLEHVGMKWYLMPNHDIVMVGYRGIDGSSILSCPEVAKAIKGKGDLFSEESIQALGQAWEKSALRLQKEGVDINGYTILDVIEDNELARRAFGYEKIDLQGVSYGTRVAYLYGLIHPESIHRTVMTAVNPPGRFVWERDVLDEQIREYSALWARDSSAEVRSKDLYSDIMRGLNSMPDRWLFLPIDKGKVRCVAFSLLFKNETAALVFDAFIAASQGDYSGFALMSLAYDYVMPEMFTWGELACKAVSADYDSTRDYIADMSPTEKYPMGSPMSELLWSPLNRG
;
A
#
# COMPACT_ATOMS: atom_id res chain seq x y z
N MET A 1 -13.85 30.62 -12.76
CA MET A 1 -13.38 29.25 -13.05
C MET A 1 -12.07 28.89 -12.34
N LYS A 2 -10.98 29.67 -12.45
CA LYS A 2 -9.67 29.35 -11.80
C LYS A 2 -9.73 29.06 -10.28
N ARG A 3 -10.55 29.79 -9.51
CA ARG A 3 -10.71 29.57 -8.05
C ARG A 3 -11.49 28.31 -7.65
N ILE A 4 -12.26 27.71 -8.55
CA ILE A 4 -13.15 26.56 -8.23
C ILE A 4 -12.37 25.25 -8.25
N ILE A 5 -11.36 25.13 -9.12
CA ILE A 5 -10.53 23.91 -9.24
C ILE A 5 -9.62 23.76 -8.01
N SER A 6 -8.97 24.82 -7.54
CA SER A 6 -8.16 24.79 -6.32
C SER A 6 -9.00 24.45 -5.07
N LEU A 7 -10.26 24.90 -5.03
CA LEU A 7 -11.20 24.54 -3.96
C LEU A 7 -11.62 23.07 -4.03
N LEU A 8 -11.83 22.50 -5.22
CA LEU A 8 -12.19 21.09 -5.40
C LEU A 8 -11.03 20.14 -5.06
N ILE A 9 -9.80 20.46 -5.46
CA ILE A 9 -8.60 19.67 -5.09
C ILE A 9 -8.36 19.77 -3.57
N ALA A 10 -8.53 20.96 -2.98
CA ALA A 10 -8.42 21.13 -1.54
C ALA A 10 -9.51 20.36 -0.79
N PHE A 11 -10.77 20.42 -1.25
CA PHE A 11 -11.88 19.69 -0.65
C PHE A 11 -11.69 18.18 -0.79
N PHE A 12 -11.17 17.71 -1.92
CA PHE A 12 -10.89 16.30 -2.17
C PHE A 12 -9.75 15.77 -1.28
N LEU A 13 -8.64 16.50 -1.18
CA LEU A 13 -7.52 16.15 -0.28
C LEU A 13 -7.93 16.25 1.20
N ILE A 14 -8.75 17.23 1.56
CA ILE A 14 -9.37 17.32 2.89
C ILE A 14 -10.32 16.15 3.12
N SER A 15 -11.07 15.68 2.13
CA SER A 15 -11.91 14.49 2.26
C SER A 15 -11.10 13.19 2.32
N ILE A 16 -9.93 13.10 1.67
CA ILE A 16 -8.97 12.00 1.88
C ILE A 16 -8.47 12.04 3.33
N LEU A 17 -8.09 13.22 3.83
CA LEU A 17 -7.67 13.43 5.23
C LEU A 17 -8.79 13.11 6.24
N LEU A 18 -10.06 13.38 5.89
CA LEU A 18 -11.22 13.06 6.72
C LEU A 18 -11.62 11.58 6.63
N LEU A 19 -11.42 10.92 5.48
CA LEU A 19 -11.66 9.47 5.32
C LEU A 19 -10.65 8.62 6.10
N ILE A 20 -9.43 9.13 6.31
CA ILE A 20 -8.44 8.51 7.20
C ILE A 20 -8.92 8.52 8.67
N ASN A 21 -9.86 9.40 9.03
CA ASN A 21 -10.28 9.65 10.41
C ASN A 21 -11.74 9.29 10.72
N CYS A 22 -12.44 8.59 9.82
CA CYS A 22 -13.73 7.99 10.15
C CYS A 22 -13.46 6.78 11.06
N GLY A 23 -13.93 6.86 12.32
CA GLY A 23 -13.67 5.89 13.39
C GLY A 23 -13.69 4.45 12.91
N LYS A 24 -12.50 3.87 12.75
CA LYS A 24 -12.34 2.46 12.41
C LYS A 24 -12.99 1.65 13.53
N PRO A 25 -13.84 0.65 13.24
CA PRO A 25 -14.30 -0.26 14.27
C PRO A 25 -13.07 -0.91 14.91
N SER A 26 -12.79 -0.60 16.18
CA SER A 26 -11.68 -1.21 16.89
C SER A 26 -12.14 -2.57 17.40
N PHE A 27 -11.67 -3.64 16.78
CA PHE A 27 -11.82 -4.97 17.33
C PHE A 27 -10.89 -5.13 18.53
N THR A 28 -11.41 -5.70 19.61
CA THR A 28 -10.59 -6.11 20.77
C THR A 28 -10.33 -7.60 20.65
N PHE A 29 -9.08 -7.98 20.46
CA PHE A 29 -8.66 -9.38 20.35
C PHE A 29 -8.33 -9.95 21.74
N PRO A 30 -8.57 -11.26 21.98
CA PRO A 30 -8.22 -11.87 23.25
C PRO A 30 -6.70 -12.00 23.40
N GLU A 31 -6.22 -12.24 24.62
CA GLU A 31 -4.82 -12.61 24.82
C GLU A 31 -4.48 -13.96 24.13
N SER A 32 -3.20 -14.22 23.91
CA SER A 32 -2.74 -15.50 23.35
C SER A 32 -3.09 -16.68 24.25
N SER A 33 -3.11 -17.88 23.68
CA SER A 33 -3.28 -19.14 24.44
C SER A 33 -2.27 -19.23 25.59
N SER A 34 -2.69 -19.81 26.73
CA SER A 34 -1.78 -20.10 27.85
C SER A 34 -0.78 -21.21 27.52
N ASP A 35 -1.17 -22.13 26.63
CA ASP A 35 -0.27 -23.12 26.03
C ASP A 35 0.25 -22.56 24.69
N VAL A 36 1.50 -22.09 24.69
CA VAL A 36 2.10 -21.32 23.60
C VAL A 36 2.96 -22.22 22.73
N TYR A 37 2.54 -22.42 21.48
CA TYR A 37 3.29 -23.11 20.43
C TYR A 37 2.95 -22.51 19.07
N ASP A 38 3.73 -22.83 18.04
CA ASP A 38 3.49 -22.34 16.67
C ASP A 38 2.15 -22.86 16.13
N GLY A 39 1.22 -21.95 15.86
CA GLY A 39 -0.16 -22.23 15.49
C GLY A 39 -1.16 -22.30 16.65
N SER A 40 -0.74 -22.08 17.90
CA SER A 40 -1.70 -22.00 19.00
C SER A 40 -2.63 -20.79 18.83
N PHE A 41 -3.92 -21.00 19.05
CA PHE A 41 -4.96 -20.03 18.71
C PHE A 41 -5.96 -19.91 19.86
N ASN A 42 -6.25 -18.68 20.27
CA ASN A 42 -7.30 -18.37 21.26
C ASN A 42 -8.28 -17.38 20.64
N SER A 43 -9.57 -17.56 20.85
CA SER A 43 -10.60 -16.72 20.24
C SER A 43 -11.79 -16.44 21.15
N VAL A 44 -12.46 -15.33 20.87
CA VAL A 44 -13.75 -14.95 21.46
C VAL A 44 -14.74 -14.68 20.34
N THR A 45 -16.02 -14.92 20.62
CA THR A 45 -17.09 -14.64 19.65
C THR A 45 -17.90 -13.45 20.11
N GLN A 46 -18.33 -12.65 19.13
CA GLN A 46 -19.25 -11.54 19.30
C GLN A 46 -20.19 -11.48 18.11
N THR A 47 -21.18 -10.61 18.19
CA THR A 47 -22.17 -10.43 17.14
C THR A 47 -21.91 -9.13 16.39
N MET A 48 -22.06 -9.15 15.07
CA MET A 48 -22.04 -7.96 14.22
C MET A 48 -23.28 -7.93 13.33
N ILE A 49 -23.88 -6.76 13.16
CA ILE A 49 -24.95 -6.55 12.18
C ILE A 49 -24.35 -5.91 10.94
N TYR A 50 -24.52 -6.57 9.80
CA TYR A 50 -24.15 -6.02 8.50
C TYR A 50 -25.30 -6.20 7.52
N ALA A 51 -25.67 -5.14 6.80
CA ALA A 51 -26.79 -5.14 5.84
C ALA A 51 -28.08 -5.75 6.42
N ASN A 52 -28.44 -5.35 7.66
CA ASN A 52 -29.60 -5.84 8.42
C ASN A 52 -29.59 -7.35 8.71
N THR A 53 -28.44 -8.01 8.56
CA THR A 53 -28.25 -9.42 8.89
C THR A 53 -27.26 -9.53 10.04
N GLU A 54 -27.60 -10.34 11.03
CA GLU A 54 -26.74 -10.64 12.16
C GLU A 54 -25.75 -11.76 11.80
N TYR A 55 -24.48 -11.58 12.11
CA TYR A 55 -23.42 -12.56 11.91
C TYR A 55 -22.62 -12.76 13.19
N ILE A 56 -22.17 -14.01 13.42
CA ILE A 56 -21.18 -14.31 14.45
C ILE A 56 -19.81 -13.94 13.91
N VAL A 57 -19.10 -13.10 14.65
CA VAL A 57 -17.71 -12.72 14.38
C VAL A 57 -16.84 -13.29 15.47
N GLU A 58 -15.87 -14.08 15.06
CA GLU A 58 -14.84 -14.61 15.93
C GLU A 58 -13.56 -13.81 15.77
N LEU A 59 -13.09 -13.27 16.89
CA LEU A 59 -11.86 -12.51 17.00
C LEU A 59 -10.85 -13.39 17.74
N GLY A 60 -9.73 -13.67 17.12
CA GLY A 60 -8.71 -14.53 17.70
C GLY A 60 -7.31 -13.96 17.62
N THR A 61 -6.44 -14.58 18.39
CA THR A 61 -5.02 -14.30 18.47
C THR A 61 -4.27 -15.57 18.13
N LEU A 62 -3.61 -15.56 16.97
CA LEU A 62 -2.79 -16.64 16.46
C LEU A 62 -1.34 -16.42 16.86
N THR A 63 -0.74 -17.40 17.53
CA THR A 63 0.68 -17.42 17.85
C THR A 63 1.45 -18.03 16.69
N VAL A 64 2.50 -17.34 16.22
CA VAL A 64 3.37 -17.85 15.16
C VAL A 64 4.85 -17.59 15.49
N LEU A 65 5.75 -18.40 14.94
CA LEU A 65 7.18 -18.09 14.96
C LEU A 65 7.46 -16.81 14.15
N GLU A 66 8.25 -15.90 14.74
CA GLU A 66 8.67 -14.67 14.05
C GLU A 66 9.51 -15.01 12.81
N ASN A 67 10.50 -15.87 12.97
CA ASN A 67 11.40 -16.31 11.91
C ASN A 67 11.46 -17.84 11.89
N ARG A 68 10.81 -18.46 10.90
CA ARG A 68 10.71 -19.92 10.77
C ARG A 68 12.02 -20.59 10.38
N ASN A 69 13.00 -19.83 9.89
CA ASN A 69 14.32 -20.35 9.52
C ASN A 69 15.30 -20.41 10.69
N LYS A 70 14.88 -20.02 11.90
CA LYS A 70 15.75 -19.95 13.08
C LYS A 70 15.27 -20.89 14.19
N ASN A 71 16.16 -21.77 14.62
CA ASN A 71 15.96 -22.55 15.84
C ASN A 71 15.84 -21.59 17.03
N ASN A 72 14.79 -21.76 17.85
CA ASN A 72 14.45 -20.88 18.99
C ASN A 72 14.06 -19.45 18.59
N SER A 73 13.36 -19.29 17.47
CA SER A 73 12.71 -18.03 17.14
C SER A 73 11.68 -17.63 18.20
N ARG A 74 11.53 -16.32 18.46
CA ARG A 74 10.49 -15.85 19.38
C ARG A 74 9.12 -16.00 18.74
N TYR A 75 8.08 -16.06 19.57
CA TYR A 75 6.72 -15.98 19.10
C TYR A 75 6.28 -14.53 18.90
N ILE A 76 5.45 -14.32 17.89
CA ILE A 76 4.65 -13.11 17.69
C ILE A 76 3.18 -13.51 17.61
N HIS A 77 2.30 -12.54 17.84
CA HIS A 77 0.87 -12.77 17.89
C HIS A 77 0.17 -11.95 16.80
N LEU A 78 -0.64 -12.63 16.00
CA LEU A 78 -1.39 -12.04 14.89
C LEU A 78 -2.88 -12.05 15.20
N PRO A 79 -3.58 -10.92 15.08
CA PRO A 79 -5.03 -10.90 15.15
C PRO A 79 -5.63 -11.63 13.95
N VAL A 80 -6.72 -12.35 14.19
CA VAL A 80 -7.49 -13.05 13.15
C VAL A 80 -8.96 -12.71 13.32
N ILE A 81 -9.62 -12.35 12.22
CA ILE A 81 -11.07 -12.12 12.18
C ILE A 81 -11.67 -13.23 11.33
N ARG A 82 -12.65 -13.95 11.86
CA ARG A 82 -13.53 -14.84 11.11
C ARG A 82 -14.98 -14.37 11.24
N VAL A 83 -15.59 -13.97 10.15
CA VAL A 83 -17.05 -13.76 10.09
C VAL A 83 -17.68 -15.07 9.62
N ARG A 84 -18.47 -15.70 10.49
CA ARG A 84 -19.10 -16.99 10.19
C ARG A 84 -20.33 -16.78 9.31
N THR A 85 -20.51 -17.64 8.32
CA THR A 85 -21.74 -17.65 7.53
C THR A 85 -22.92 -18.19 8.34
N ASN A 86 -24.13 -17.78 7.95
CA ASN A 86 -25.38 -18.30 8.52
C ASN A 86 -25.94 -19.50 7.71
N ALA A 87 -25.25 -19.92 6.64
CA ALA A 87 -25.67 -21.06 5.84
C ALA A 87 -25.59 -22.37 6.64
N GLU A 88 -26.63 -23.22 6.53
CA GLU A 88 -26.62 -24.56 7.12
C GLU A 88 -25.52 -25.46 6.54
N LYS A 89 -25.17 -25.22 5.27
CA LYS A 89 -24.11 -25.91 4.53
C LYS A 89 -23.18 -24.87 3.90
N PRO A 90 -22.20 -24.35 4.67
CA PRO A 90 -21.21 -23.41 4.17
C PRO A 90 -20.45 -23.96 2.95
N LEU A 91 -20.13 -23.08 2.01
CA LEU A 91 -19.08 -23.32 1.02
C LEU A 91 -17.70 -23.09 1.65
N GLU A 92 -16.63 -23.33 0.89
CA GLU A 92 -15.25 -23.13 1.34
C GLU A 92 -15.04 -21.70 1.87
N PRO A 93 -14.32 -21.50 2.99
CA PRO A 93 -14.10 -20.17 3.55
C PRO A 93 -13.24 -19.32 2.60
N VAL A 94 -13.47 -18.01 2.59
CA VAL A 94 -12.71 -17.05 1.77
C VAL A 94 -11.69 -16.32 2.65
N PHE A 95 -10.41 -16.58 2.40
CA PHE A 95 -9.30 -15.86 3.00
C PHE A 95 -9.00 -14.61 2.17
N CYS A 96 -9.17 -13.44 2.80
CA CYS A 96 -8.97 -12.15 2.17
C CYS A 96 -7.52 -11.67 2.36
N LEU A 97 -6.92 -11.24 1.25
CA LEU A 97 -5.54 -10.77 1.19
C LEU A 97 -5.55 -9.37 0.55
N THR A 98 -5.38 -8.33 1.38
CA THR A 98 -5.42 -6.93 0.95
C THR A 98 -4.14 -6.49 0.23
N GLY A 99 -4.24 -5.31 -0.38
CA GLY A 99 -3.12 -4.64 -1.03
C GLY A 99 -2.18 -3.95 -0.05
N GLY A 100 -1.28 -3.14 -0.61
CA GLY A 100 -0.11 -2.60 0.07
C GLY A 100 1.12 -2.94 -0.78
N PRO A 101 2.15 -3.61 -0.23
CA PRO A 101 2.34 -3.95 1.20
C PRO A 101 2.45 -2.69 2.07
N GLY A 102 2.68 -2.84 3.36
CA GLY A 102 2.72 -1.74 4.32
C GLY A 102 1.34 -1.28 4.81
N MET A 103 0.28 -2.03 4.52
CA MET A 103 -1.08 -1.74 4.97
C MET A 103 -1.69 -2.94 5.69
N SER A 104 -2.60 -2.67 6.62
CA SER A 104 -3.31 -3.69 7.40
C SER A 104 -4.11 -4.65 6.51
N ASN A 105 -4.17 -5.92 6.92
CA ASN A 105 -5.08 -6.90 6.32
C ASN A 105 -6.47 -6.90 6.95
N LEU A 106 -6.75 -6.04 7.94
CA LEU A 106 -7.98 -6.08 8.75
C LEU A 106 -8.98 -4.95 8.44
N GLU A 107 -8.61 -3.94 7.65
CA GLU A 107 -9.38 -2.68 7.54
C GLU A 107 -10.71 -2.77 6.74
N HIS A 108 -11.07 -3.93 6.16
CA HIS A 108 -12.12 -4.00 5.13
C HIS A 108 -13.12 -5.17 5.27
N VAL A 109 -13.35 -5.68 6.49
CA VAL A 109 -14.31 -6.77 6.75
C VAL A 109 -15.67 -6.53 6.06
N GLY A 110 -16.23 -5.32 6.20
CA GLY A 110 -17.54 -4.97 5.65
C GLY A 110 -17.62 -4.93 4.12
N MET A 111 -16.50 -4.88 3.39
CA MET A 111 -16.53 -4.84 1.93
C MET A 111 -16.85 -6.20 1.28
N LYS A 112 -17.00 -7.27 2.07
CA LYS A 112 -17.18 -8.66 1.60
C LYS A 112 -18.59 -9.23 1.83
N TRP A 113 -19.55 -8.37 2.09
CA TRP A 113 -20.93 -8.73 2.44
C TRP A 113 -21.65 -9.65 1.46
N TYR A 114 -21.26 -9.62 0.19
CA TYR A 114 -21.86 -10.45 -0.85
C TYR A 114 -21.40 -11.92 -0.78
N LEU A 115 -20.31 -12.22 -0.05
CA LEU A 115 -19.79 -13.58 0.15
C LEU A 115 -20.24 -14.20 1.49
N MET A 116 -20.40 -13.36 2.52
CA MET A 116 -20.79 -13.75 3.88
C MET A 116 -22.04 -14.67 3.97
N PRO A 117 -23.05 -14.58 3.09
CA PRO A 117 -24.20 -15.48 3.15
C PRO A 117 -23.90 -16.96 2.90
N ASN A 118 -22.78 -17.29 2.25
CA ASN A 118 -22.43 -18.68 1.91
C ASN A 118 -21.04 -19.11 2.38
N HIS A 119 -20.15 -18.16 2.69
CA HIS A 119 -18.76 -18.41 3.03
C HIS A 119 -18.42 -17.78 4.37
N ASP A 120 -17.64 -18.48 5.19
CA ASP A 120 -16.90 -17.81 6.25
C ASP A 120 -15.89 -16.85 5.62
N ILE A 121 -15.77 -15.63 6.14
CA ILE A 121 -14.77 -14.65 5.69
C ILE A 121 -13.67 -14.58 6.72
N VAL A 122 -12.44 -14.88 6.31
CA VAL A 122 -11.27 -14.92 7.19
C VAL A 122 -10.25 -13.87 6.79
N MET A 123 -9.77 -13.11 7.77
CA MET A 123 -8.72 -12.10 7.63
C MET A 123 -7.68 -12.35 8.71
N VAL A 124 -6.47 -12.72 8.28
CA VAL A 124 -5.31 -12.89 9.17
C VAL A 124 -4.49 -11.60 9.09
N GLY A 125 -4.27 -10.95 10.23
CA GLY A 125 -3.47 -9.73 10.29
C GLY A 125 -2.06 -9.96 9.77
N TYR A 126 -1.51 -9.00 9.03
CA TYR A 126 -0.17 -9.13 8.48
C TYR A 126 0.90 -8.93 9.56
N ARG A 127 1.83 -9.90 9.66
CA ARG A 127 3.03 -9.78 10.47
C ARG A 127 3.80 -8.52 10.10
N GLY A 128 4.18 -7.73 11.11
CA GLY A 128 4.84 -6.45 10.91
C GLY A 128 3.88 -5.26 10.84
N ILE A 129 2.56 -5.47 10.90
CA ILE A 129 1.55 -4.40 10.86
C ILE A 129 0.50 -4.54 11.97
N ASP A 130 -0.25 -5.64 11.97
CA ASP A 130 -1.51 -5.75 12.73
C ASP A 130 -1.33 -6.31 14.15
N GLY A 131 -0.21 -7.00 14.39
CA GLY A 131 0.01 -7.83 15.58
C GLY A 131 0.95 -7.24 16.61
N SER A 132 1.53 -8.14 17.43
CA SER A 132 2.41 -7.78 18.54
C SER A 132 3.78 -7.23 18.11
N SER A 133 4.13 -7.33 16.82
CA SER A 133 5.38 -6.82 16.27
C SER A 133 5.09 -5.99 15.03
N ILE A 134 5.43 -4.70 15.10
CA ILE A 134 5.10 -3.69 14.09
C ILE A 134 6.39 -3.08 13.56
N LEU A 135 6.62 -3.17 12.25
CA LEU A 135 7.81 -2.64 11.58
C LEU A 135 7.65 -1.16 11.23
N SER A 136 7.34 -0.34 12.23
CA SER A 136 7.24 1.10 12.05
C SER A 136 8.63 1.72 11.85
N CYS A 137 8.76 2.65 10.91
CA CYS A 137 9.99 3.40 10.64
C CYS A 137 9.71 4.91 10.72
N PRO A 138 9.52 5.48 11.93
CA PRO A 138 9.33 6.92 12.10
C PRO A 138 10.53 7.74 11.61
N GLU A 139 11.73 7.17 11.56
CA GLU A 139 12.91 7.81 10.97
C GLU A 139 12.70 8.06 9.47
N VAL A 140 12.22 7.05 8.74
CA VAL A 140 11.88 7.15 7.31
C VAL A 140 10.75 8.15 7.11
N ALA A 141 9.66 8.03 7.88
CA ALA A 141 8.52 8.95 7.82
C ALA A 141 8.95 10.42 8.05
N LYS A 142 9.94 10.65 8.91
CA LYS A 142 10.51 11.99 9.14
C LYS A 142 11.40 12.44 7.97
N ALA A 143 12.23 11.56 7.42
CA ALA A 143 13.13 11.89 6.31
C ALA A 143 12.35 12.29 5.05
N ILE A 144 11.27 11.56 4.73
CA ILE A 144 10.44 11.88 3.56
C ILE A 144 9.62 13.17 3.73
N LYS A 145 9.35 13.61 4.97
CA LYS A 145 8.79 14.94 5.30
C LYS A 145 9.82 16.08 5.20
N GLY A 146 11.06 15.79 4.78
CA GLY A 146 12.15 16.75 4.67
C GLY A 146 11.81 18.01 3.86
N LYS A 147 12.67 19.04 4.00
CA LYS A 147 12.57 20.28 3.22
C LYS A 147 13.53 20.21 2.03
N GLY A 148 13.19 20.92 0.96
CA GLY A 148 13.96 20.89 -0.29
C GLY A 148 13.36 19.88 -1.26
N ASP A 149 14.06 19.54 -2.34
CA ASP A 149 13.60 18.51 -3.27
C ASP A 149 13.76 17.12 -2.65
N LEU A 150 12.66 16.36 -2.57
CA LEU A 150 12.61 14.98 -2.07
C LEU A 150 13.61 14.05 -2.76
N PHE A 151 13.96 14.30 -4.02
CA PHE A 151 14.89 13.46 -4.80
C PHE A 151 16.25 14.11 -5.04
N SER A 152 16.59 15.18 -4.32
CA SER A 152 17.98 15.66 -4.29
C SER A 152 18.93 14.62 -3.72
N GLU A 153 20.22 14.68 -4.08
CA GLU A 153 21.23 13.76 -3.56
C GLU A 153 21.28 13.78 -2.02
N GLU A 154 21.14 14.97 -1.41
CA GLU A 154 21.08 15.13 0.05
C GLU A 154 19.86 14.41 0.64
N SER A 155 18.67 14.58 0.06
CA SER A 155 17.44 13.93 0.53
C SER A 155 17.51 12.40 0.38
N ILE A 156 18.04 11.90 -0.74
CA ILE A 156 18.20 10.45 -0.97
C ILE A 156 19.20 9.86 0.03
N GLN A 157 20.32 10.55 0.29
CA GLN A 157 21.30 10.12 1.29
C GLN A 157 20.70 10.12 2.70
N ALA A 158 19.97 11.18 3.07
CA ALA A 158 19.28 11.25 4.36
C ALA A 158 18.22 10.15 4.51
N LEU A 159 17.53 9.78 3.43
CA LEU A 159 16.57 8.69 3.41
C LEU A 159 17.26 7.32 3.57
N GLY A 160 18.41 7.10 2.92
CA GLY A 160 19.22 5.88 3.13
C GLY A 160 19.66 5.72 4.58
N GLN A 161 20.19 6.78 5.19
CA GLN A 161 20.54 6.80 6.61
C GLN A 161 19.34 6.56 7.53
N ALA A 162 18.16 7.06 7.16
CA ALA A 162 16.94 6.83 7.92
C ALA A 162 16.52 5.35 7.89
N TRP A 163 16.64 4.67 6.74
CA TRP A 163 16.41 3.24 6.62
C TRP A 163 17.39 2.41 7.46
N GLU A 164 18.70 2.69 7.35
CA GLU A 164 19.74 2.04 8.15
C GLU A 164 19.43 2.19 9.65
N LYS A 165 19.12 3.42 10.08
CA LYS A 165 18.79 3.72 11.47
C LYS A 165 17.53 2.99 11.94
N SER A 166 16.48 2.92 11.12
CA SER A 166 15.27 2.17 11.44
C SER A 166 15.55 0.68 11.58
N ALA A 167 16.33 0.09 10.66
CA ALA A 167 16.71 -1.32 10.72
C ALA A 167 17.50 -1.65 12.00
N LEU A 168 18.51 -0.84 12.33
CA LEU A 168 19.29 -0.99 13.56
C LEU A 168 18.43 -0.85 14.82
N ARG A 169 17.47 0.08 14.83
CA ARG A 169 16.54 0.24 15.95
C ARG A 169 15.66 -1.00 16.12
N LEU A 170 15.02 -1.48 15.06
CA LEU A 170 14.17 -2.67 15.10
C LEU A 170 14.95 -3.90 15.60
N GLN A 171 16.18 -4.10 15.10
CA GLN A 171 17.06 -5.18 15.57
C GLN A 171 17.39 -5.05 17.06
N LYS A 172 17.69 -3.83 17.53
CA LYS A 172 17.94 -3.55 18.96
C LYS A 172 16.71 -3.80 19.84
N GLU A 173 15.51 -3.60 19.29
CA GLU A 173 14.23 -3.93 19.93
C GLU A 173 13.93 -5.45 19.90
N GLY A 174 14.82 -6.26 19.32
CA GLY A 174 14.72 -7.71 19.27
C GLY A 174 13.89 -8.25 18.11
N VAL A 175 13.58 -7.41 17.12
CA VAL A 175 12.87 -7.81 15.90
C VAL A 175 13.84 -8.51 14.94
N ASP A 176 13.52 -9.75 14.56
CA ASP A 176 14.24 -10.45 13.49
C ASP A 176 13.59 -10.16 12.13
N ILE A 177 14.07 -9.09 11.47
CA ILE A 177 13.53 -8.60 10.19
C ILE A 177 13.51 -9.67 9.07
N ASN A 178 14.35 -10.70 9.17
CA ASN A 178 14.39 -11.79 8.19
C ASN A 178 13.15 -12.70 8.25
N GLY A 179 12.34 -12.59 9.31
CA GLY A 179 11.07 -13.30 9.46
C GLY A 179 9.86 -12.60 8.83
N TYR A 180 10.05 -11.44 8.20
CA TYR A 180 8.95 -10.65 7.66
C TYR A 180 8.85 -10.76 6.14
N THR A 181 8.94 -11.97 5.60
CA THR A 181 8.85 -12.24 4.16
C THR A 181 7.41 -12.49 3.68
N ILE A 182 7.18 -12.51 2.37
CA ILE A 182 5.88 -12.91 1.79
C ILE A 182 5.58 -14.39 2.12
N LEU A 183 6.60 -15.25 2.12
CA LEU A 183 6.46 -16.67 2.45
C LEU A 183 5.98 -16.86 3.88
N ASP A 184 6.49 -16.06 4.80
CA ASP A 184 6.06 -16.11 6.19
C ASP A 184 4.59 -15.68 6.39
N VAL A 185 4.07 -14.76 5.57
CA VAL A 185 2.65 -14.38 5.57
C VAL A 185 1.78 -15.53 5.07
N ILE A 186 2.27 -16.30 4.09
CA ILE A 186 1.57 -17.50 3.58
C ILE A 186 1.45 -18.54 4.69
N GLU A 187 2.55 -18.81 5.39
CA GLU A 187 2.55 -19.76 6.52
C GLU A 187 1.65 -19.30 7.68
N ASP A 188 1.52 -17.98 7.92
CA ASP A 188 0.55 -17.46 8.91
C ASP A 188 -0.90 -17.81 8.53
N ASN A 189 -1.23 -17.63 7.25
CA ASN A 189 -2.57 -17.94 6.75
C ASN A 189 -2.83 -19.46 6.73
N GLU A 190 -1.81 -20.25 6.46
CA GLU A 190 -1.87 -21.72 6.53
C GLU A 190 -2.04 -22.22 7.98
N LEU A 191 -1.35 -21.63 8.95
CA LEU A 191 -1.58 -21.93 10.37
C LEU A 191 -2.99 -21.54 10.81
N ALA A 192 -3.49 -20.37 10.38
CA ALA A 192 -4.87 -19.96 10.65
C ALA A 192 -5.90 -20.94 10.04
N ARG A 193 -5.68 -21.39 8.79
CA ARG A 193 -6.51 -22.41 8.14
C ARG A 193 -6.59 -23.67 8.99
N ARG A 194 -5.43 -24.20 9.42
CA ARG A 194 -5.34 -25.40 10.25
C ARG A 194 -6.00 -25.21 11.61
N ALA A 195 -5.79 -24.06 12.25
CA ALA A 195 -6.41 -23.74 13.55
C ALA A 195 -7.94 -23.74 13.50
N PHE A 196 -8.53 -23.29 12.38
CA PHE A 196 -9.97 -23.37 12.17
C PHE A 196 -10.47 -24.73 11.64
N GLY A 197 -9.56 -25.65 11.31
CA GLY A 197 -9.91 -27.00 10.84
C GLY A 197 -10.43 -27.08 9.40
N TYR A 198 -10.17 -26.07 8.57
CA TYR A 198 -10.62 -26.08 7.17
C TYR A 198 -9.73 -26.98 6.32
N GLU A 199 -10.31 -27.91 5.55
CA GLU A 199 -9.55 -28.74 4.62
C GLU A 199 -9.04 -27.93 3.42
N LYS A 200 -9.94 -27.17 2.78
CA LYS A 200 -9.64 -26.28 1.65
C LYS A 200 -10.20 -24.90 1.86
N ILE A 201 -9.57 -23.91 1.23
CA ILE A 201 -9.95 -22.49 1.30
C ILE A 201 -9.99 -21.87 -0.10
N ASP A 202 -10.78 -20.81 -0.22
CA ASP A 202 -10.75 -19.89 -1.34
C ASP A 202 -9.88 -18.67 -0.98
N LEU A 203 -9.08 -18.17 -1.93
CA LEU A 203 -8.28 -16.96 -1.76
C LEU A 203 -8.88 -15.79 -2.55
N GLN A 204 -9.01 -14.63 -1.91
CA GLN A 204 -9.35 -13.37 -2.57
C GLN A 204 -8.23 -12.34 -2.36
N GLY A 205 -7.38 -12.17 -3.38
CA GLY A 205 -6.25 -11.24 -3.36
C GLY A 205 -6.49 -9.95 -4.15
N VAL A 206 -5.99 -8.83 -3.64
CA VAL A 206 -5.96 -7.54 -4.36
C VAL A 206 -4.57 -6.92 -4.26
N SER A 207 -4.03 -6.40 -5.37
CA SER A 207 -2.70 -5.76 -5.39
C SER A 207 -1.63 -6.68 -4.77
N TYR A 208 -0.88 -6.25 -3.74
CA TYR A 208 0.06 -7.10 -2.98
C TYR A 208 -0.51 -8.47 -2.59
N GLY A 209 -1.76 -8.53 -2.11
CA GLY A 209 -2.42 -9.78 -1.76
C GLY A 209 -2.55 -10.77 -2.92
N THR A 210 -2.47 -10.33 -4.18
CA THR A 210 -2.39 -11.25 -5.33
C THR A 210 -1.04 -11.96 -5.43
N ARG A 211 0.06 -11.31 -5.02
CA ARG A 211 1.38 -11.96 -4.93
C ARG A 211 1.37 -13.03 -3.82
N VAL A 212 0.75 -12.72 -2.68
CA VAL A 212 0.53 -13.68 -1.59
C VAL A 212 -0.31 -14.86 -2.09
N ALA A 213 -1.45 -14.59 -2.72
CA ALA A 213 -2.36 -15.64 -3.21
C ALA A 213 -1.71 -16.54 -4.26
N TYR A 214 -0.98 -15.95 -5.22
CA TYR A 214 -0.26 -16.68 -6.25
C TYR A 214 0.76 -17.65 -5.65
N LEU A 215 1.61 -17.16 -4.74
CA LEU A 215 2.63 -17.98 -4.10
C LEU A 215 2.01 -19.03 -3.15
N TYR A 216 0.91 -18.70 -2.46
CA TYR A 216 0.20 -19.64 -1.60
C TYR A 216 -0.30 -20.84 -2.42
N GLY A 217 -0.92 -20.60 -3.58
CA GLY A 217 -1.36 -21.66 -4.48
C GLY A 217 -0.23 -22.54 -5.03
N LEU A 218 1.03 -22.05 -5.04
CA LEU A 218 2.20 -22.85 -5.42
C LEU A 218 2.77 -23.66 -4.25
N ILE A 219 2.73 -23.11 -3.04
CA ILE A 219 3.36 -23.72 -1.85
C ILE A 219 2.45 -24.76 -1.21
N HIS A 220 1.14 -24.49 -1.11
CA HIS A 220 0.13 -25.36 -0.49
C HIS A 220 -1.01 -25.66 -1.49
N PRO A 221 -0.74 -26.24 -2.67
CA PRO A 221 -1.75 -26.45 -3.71
C PRO A 221 -2.93 -27.32 -3.24
N GLU A 222 -2.70 -28.25 -2.30
CA GLU A 222 -3.73 -29.12 -1.72
C GLU A 222 -4.72 -28.38 -0.81
N SER A 223 -4.29 -27.25 -0.23
CA SER A 223 -5.12 -26.41 0.65
C SER A 223 -6.07 -25.48 -0.13
N ILE A 224 -5.89 -25.33 -1.44
CA ILE A 224 -6.63 -24.33 -2.24
C ILE A 224 -7.76 -24.98 -3.04
N HIS A 225 -8.96 -24.40 -2.94
CA HIS A 225 -10.09 -24.73 -3.80
C HIS A 225 -10.19 -23.76 -4.99
N ARG A 226 -10.29 -22.44 -4.73
CA ARG A 226 -10.27 -21.40 -5.78
C ARG A 226 -9.42 -20.20 -5.38
N THR A 227 -9.04 -19.41 -6.38
CA THR A 227 -8.33 -18.14 -6.17
C THR A 227 -8.87 -17.08 -7.12
N VAL A 228 -9.18 -15.91 -6.57
CA VAL A 228 -9.56 -14.71 -7.32
C VAL A 228 -8.53 -13.62 -7.03
N MET A 229 -8.00 -13.03 -8.09
CA MET A 229 -6.98 -11.97 -8.01
C MET A 229 -7.42 -10.76 -8.82
N THR A 230 -7.40 -9.58 -8.20
CA THR A 230 -7.72 -8.30 -8.86
C THR A 230 -6.54 -7.34 -8.77
N ALA A 231 -6.24 -6.63 -9.87
CA ALA A 231 -5.05 -5.79 -10.00
C ALA A 231 -3.76 -6.57 -9.68
N VAL A 232 -3.51 -7.59 -10.50
CA VAL A 232 -2.47 -8.61 -10.27
C VAL A 232 -1.08 -7.99 -10.22
N ASN A 233 -0.33 -8.34 -9.18
CA ASN A 233 1.10 -8.07 -9.02
C ASN A 233 1.90 -9.38 -9.15
N PRO A 234 2.38 -9.73 -10.36
CA PRO A 234 3.16 -10.95 -10.57
C PRO A 234 4.63 -10.76 -10.12
N PRO A 235 5.40 -11.86 -9.92
CA PRO A 235 6.84 -11.84 -9.66
C PRO A 235 7.64 -10.77 -10.43
N GLY A 236 8.47 -9.98 -9.73
CA GLY A 236 9.30 -8.94 -10.34
C GLY A 236 8.61 -7.61 -10.66
N ARG A 237 7.43 -7.33 -10.08
CA ARG A 237 6.61 -6.12 -10.37
C ARG A 237 6.32 -5.21 -9.17
N PHE A 238 7.16 -5.18 -8.12
CA PHE A 238 7.12 -4.12 -7.08
C PHE A 238 7.85 -2.84 -7.48
N VAL A 239 8.66 -2.88 -8.54
CA VAL A 239 9.19 -1.67 -9.17
C VAL A 239 8.18 -1.18 -10.21
N TRP A 240 7.67 0.03 -10.02
CA TRP A 240 6.96 0.75 -11.09
C TRP A 240 8.01 1.28 -12.07
N GLU A 241 7.99 0.79 -13.30
CA GLU A 241 8.94 1.22 -14.33
C GLU A 241 8.51 2.56 -14.96
N ARG A 242 9.48 3.44 -15.21
CA ARG A 242 9.22 4.81 -15.72
C ARG A 242 8.65 4.83 -17.14
N ASP A 243 9.00 3.84 -17.96
CA ASP A 243 8.51 3.71 -19.33
C ASP A 243 7.04 3.29 -19.37
N VAL A 244 6.64 2.36 -18.48
CA VAL A 244 5.23 1.96 -18.30
C VAL A 244 4.40 3.15 -17.82
N LEU A 245 4.90 3.95 -16.87
CA LEU A 245 4.21 5.15 -16.42
C LEU A 245 4.06 6.18 -17.55
N ASP A 246 5.10 6.40 -18.35
CA ASP A 246 5.04 7.32 -19.49
C ASP A 246 4.04 6.82 -20.55
N GLU A 247 4.02 5.52 -20.84
CA GLU A 247 3.04 4.90 -21.74
C GLU A 247 1.60 5.13 -21.26
N GLN A 248 1.33 4.96 -19.97
CA GLN A 248 0.02 5.25 -19.38
C GLN A 248 -0.37 6.73 -19.54
N ILE A 249 0.56 7.66 -19.30
CA ILE A 249 0.29 9.09 -19.49
C ILE A 249 0.00 9.40 -20.97
N ARG A 250 0.71 8.78 -21.90
CA ARG A 250 0.43 8.90 -23.34
C ARG A 250 -0.94 8.33 -23.71
N GLU A 251 -1.32 7.20 -23.14
CA GLU A 251 -2.65 6.61 -23.34
C GLU A 251 -3.75 7.55 -22.83
N TYR A 252 -3.60 8.11 -21.63
CA TYR A 252 -4.50 9.13 -21.12
C TYR A 252 -4.59 10.34 -22.05
N SER A 253 -3.46 10.82 -22.58
CA SER A 253 -3.44 11.92 -23.54
C SER A 253 -4.14 11.57 -24.85
N ALA A 254 -4.03 10.32 -25.32
CA ALA A 254 -4.73 9.84 -26.51
C ALA A 254 -6.24 9.73 -26.30
N LEU A 255 -6.68 9.29 -25.12
CA LEU A 255 -8.09 9.30 -24.72
C LEU A 255 -8.62 10.73 -24.59
N TRP A 256 -7.83 11.62 -23.98
CA TRP A 256 -8.14 13.04 -23.82
C TRP A 256 -8.43 13.72 -25.16
N ALA A 257 -7.57 13.50 -26.17
CA ALA A 257 -7.72 14.08 -27.49
C ALA A 257 -8.96 13.59 -28.27
N ARG A 258 -9.57 12.46 -27.84
CA ARG A 258 -10.80 11.93 -28.45
C ARG A 258 -12.07 12.50 -27.80
N ASP A 259 -11.95 13.11 -26.63
CA ASP A 259 -13.07 13.72 -25.92
C ASP A 259 -13.12 15.22 -26.24
N SER A 260 -14.10 15.61 -27.06
CA SER A 260 -14.31 17.01 -27.44
C SER A 260 -14.48 17.98 -26.25
N SER A 261 -14.99 17.51 -25.11
CA SER A 261 -15.14 18.34 -23.91
C SER A 261 -13.80 18.58 -23.21
N ALA A 262 -12.89 17.62 -23.31
CA ALA A 262 -11.54 17.67 -22.77
C ALA A 262 -10.59 18.43 -23.70
N GLU A 263 -10.71 18.23 -25.02
CA GLU A 263 -9.90 18.87 -26.06
C GLU A 263 -9.98 20.41 -26.00
N VAL A 264 -11.16 20.95 -25.68
CA VAL A 264 -11.37 22.40 -25.51
C VAL A 264 -10.49 22.98 -24.38
N ARG A 265 -10.18 22.18 -23.36
CA ARG A 265 -9.34 22.58 -22.23
C ARG A 265 -7.85 22.45 -22.54
N SER A 266 -7.48 21.40 -23.27
CA SER A 266 -6.12 21.17 -23.76
C SER A 266 -6.14 20.30 -25.00
N LYS A 267 -5.42 20.75 -26.04
CA LYS A 267 -5.26 20.02 -27.30
C LYS A 267 -4.17 18.95 -27.24
N ASP A 268 -3.25 19.06 -26.29
CA ASP A 268 -2.13 18.15 -26.13
C ASP A 268 -1.77 18.07 -24.63
N LEU A 269 -2.49 17.18 -23.94
CA LEU A 269 -2.34 16.95 -22.52
C LEU A 269 -0.91 16.51 -22.17
N TYR A 270 -0.31 15.65 -23.00
CA TYR A 270 1.06 15.18 -22.78
C TYR A 270 2.05 16.35 -22.78
N SER A 271 1.95 17.25 -23.77
CA SER A 271 2.77 18.47 -23.81
C SER A 271 2.52 19.40 -22.62
N ASP A 272 1.29 19.50 -22.12
CA ASP A 272 0.99 20.27 -20.90
C ASP A 272 1.65 19.67 -19.65
N ILE A 273 1.62 18.34 -19.51
CA ILE A 273 2.30 17.62 -18.43
C ILE A 273 3.81 17.86 -18.50
N MET A 274 4.43 17.68 -19.68
CA MET A 274 5.85 17.98 -19.90
C MET A 274 6.21 19.41 -19.48
N ARG A 275 5.43 20.41 -19.94
CA ARG A 275 5.68 21.82 -19.61
C ARG A 275 5.54 22.09 -18.12
N GLY A 276 4.50 21.53 -17.48
CA GLY A 276 4.28 21.66 -16.04
C GLY A 276 5.43 21.09 -15.23
N LEU A 277 5.93 19.90 -15.59
CA LEU A 277 7.08 19.27 -14.92
C LEU A 277 8.36 20.10 -15.11
N ASN A 278 8.66 20.54 -16.33
CA ASN A 278 9.90 21.25 -16.66
C ASN A 278 9.94 22.68 -16.13
N SER A 279 8.79 23.33 -15.96
CA SER A 279 8.70 24.75 -15.58
C SER A 279 8.32 24.96 -14.12
N MET A 280 8.25 23.89 -13.32
CA MET A 280 7.81 23.93 -11.94
C MET A 280 8.69 24.87 -11.10
N PRO A 281 8.15 25.96 -10.52
CA PRO A 281 8.90 26.87 -9.68
C PRO A 281 9.05 26.27 -8.27
N ASP A 282 10.00 26.78 -7.49
CA ASP A 282 10.20 26.33 -6.09
C ASP A 282 9.12 26.86 -5.13
N ARG A 283 8.22 27.73 -5.60
CA ARG A 283 7.09 28.27 -4.82
C ARG A 283 5.96 28.78 -5.70
N TRP A 284 4.76 28.79 -5.14
CA TRP A 284 3.62 29.55 -5.64
C TRP A 284 3.14 30.51 -4.55
N LEU A 285 3.27 31.82 -4.80
CA LEU A 285 3.16 32.86 -3.77
C LEU A 285 4.13 32.58 -2.60
N PHE A 286 3.60 32.32 -1.41
CA PHE A 286 4.37 32.01 -0.20
C PHE A 286 4.44 30.50 0.11
N LEU A 287 3.76 29.66 -0.68
CA LEU A 287 3.74 28.21 -0.48
C LEU A 287 4.93 27.58 -1.22
N PRO A 288 5.81 26.83 -0.53
CA PRO A 288 6.89 26.10 -1.20
C PRO A 288 6.32 24.98 -2.08
N ILE A 289 7.03 24.68 -3.15
CA ILE A 289 6.75 23.54 -4.04
C ILE A 289 7.98 22.66 -4.06
N ASP A 290 7.82 21.42 -3.61
CA ASP A 290 8.79 20.34 -3.76
C ASP A 290 8.42 19.49 -4.98
N LYS A 291 9.33 19.45 -5.96
CA LYS A 291 9.12 18.78 -7.25
C LYS A 291 8.93 17.28 -7.09
N GLY A 292 9.73 16.64 -6.25
CA GLY A 292 9.61 15.22 -5.97
C GLY A 292 8.29 14.89 -5.28
N LYS A 293 7.86 15.70 -4.31
CA LYS A 293 6.55 15.53 -3.65
C LYS A 293 5.37 15.67 -4.60
N VAL A 294 5.41 16.67 -5.50
CA VAL A 294 4.39 16.83 -6.55
C VAL A 294 4.32 15.59 -7.43
N ARG A 295 5.47 15.08 -7.88
CA ARG A 295 5.53 13.86 -8.71
C ARG A 295 4.93 12.64 -7.96
N CYS A 296 5.28 12.44 -6.69
CA CYS A 296 4.72 11.35 -5.87
C CYS A 296 3.20 11.45 -5.73
N VAL A 297 2.66 12.63 -5.39
CA VAL A 297 1.21 12.80 -5.22
C VAL A 297 0.48 12.66 -6.54
N ALA A 298 1.00 13.25 -7.61
CA ALA A 298 0.42 13.09 -8.94
C ALA A 298 0.38 11.61 -9.35
N PHE A 299 1.47 10.86 -9.16
CA PHE A 299 1.49 9.41 -9.41
C PHE A 299 0.40 8.67 -8.64
N SER A 300 0.28 8.89 -7.32
CA SER A 300 -0.73 8.22 -6.50
C SER A 300 -2.16 8.56 -6.93
N LEU A 301 -2.39 9.77 -7.42
CA LEU A 301 -3.70 10.19 -7.92
C LEU A 301 -4.01 9.64 -9.32
N LEU A 302 -3.06 9.06 -10.06
CA LEU A 302 -3.34 8.40 -11.34
C LEU A 302 -4.01 7.02 -11.19
N PHE A 303 -4.12 6.48 -9.97
CA PHE A 303 -4.66 5.15 -9.71
C PHE A 303 -6.19 5.04 -9.91
N LYS A 304 -6.90 6.16 -9.95
CA LYS A 304 -8.35 6.22 -10.19
C LYS A 304 -8.67 7.29 -11.22
N ASN A 305 -9.69 7.03 -12.04
CA ASN A 305 -10.08 7.92 -13.13
C ASN A 305 -10.47 9.32 -12.62
N GLU A 306 -11.22 9.38 -11.51
CA GLU A 306 -11.70 10.65 -10.95
C GLU A 306 -10.53 11.51 -10.44
N THR A 307 -9.54 10.88 -9.81
CA THR A 307 -8.38 11.59 -9.28
C THR A 307 -7.35 11.90 -10.36
N ALA A 308 -7.24 11.08 -11.40
CA ALA A 308 -6.39 11.34 -12.55
C ALA A 308 -6.81 12.62 -13.28
N ALA A 309 -8.13 12.85 -13.43
CA ALA A 309 -8.65 14.09 -14.01
C ALA A 309 -8.18 15.35 -13.24
N LEU A 310 -8.12 15.29 -11.90
CA LEU A 310 -7.59 16.39 -11.06
C LEU A 310 -6.11 16.64 -11.33
N VAL A 311 -5.33 15.59 -11.57
CA VAL A 311 -3.91 15.70 -11.93
C VAL A 311 -3.79 16.43 -13.27
N PHE A 312 -4.56 16.02 -14.28
CA PHE A 312 -4.55 16.66 -15.60
C PHE A 312 -4.97 18.14 -15.54
N ASP A 313 -5.99 18.46 -14.75
CA ASP A 313 -6.38 19.84 -14.46
C ASP A 313 -5.22 20.67 -13.88
N ALA A 314 -4.49 20.12 -12.91
CA ALA A 314 -3.35 20.79 -12.30
C ALA A 314 -2.20 21.01 -13.31
N PHE A 315 -1.89 20.02 -14.14
CA PHE A 315 -0.84 20.14 -15.16
C PHE A 315 -1.20 21.14 -16.28
N ILE A 316 -2.45 21.13 -16.74
CA ILE A 316 -2.93 22.13 -17.72
C ILE A 316 -2.82 23.54 -17.12
N ALA A 317 -3.27 23.74 -15.89
CA ALA A 317 -3.16 25.04 -15.21
C ALA A 317 -1.70 25.48 -15.03
N ALA A 318 -0.82 24.56 -14.64
CA ALA A 318 0.61 24.81 -14.47
C ALA A 318 1.29 25.19 -15.79
N SER A 319 0.93 24.53 -16.90
CA SER A 319 1.44 24.87 -18.24
C SER A 319 1.11 26.31 -18.67
N GLN A 320 0.11 26.94 -18.02
CA GLN A 320 -0.33 28.31 -18.23
C GLN A 320 0.12 29.26 -17.10
N GLY A 321 1.01 28.80 -16.21
CA GLY A 321 1.62 29.57 -15.12
C GLY A 321 0.88 29.54 -13.77
N ASP A 322 -0.20 28.77 -13.64
CA ASP A 322 -0.91 28.60 -12.35
C ASP A 322 -0.47 27.31 -11.65
N TYR A 323 0.49 27.45 -10.74
CA TYR A 323 1.06 26.34 -9.98
C TYR A 323 0.36 26.07 -8.64
N SER A 324 -0.85 26.60 -8.42
CA SER A 324 -1.59 26.38 -7.17
C SER A 324 -1.86 24.91 -6.87
N GLY A 325 -2.17 24.11 -7.91
CA GLY A 325 -2.37 22.66 -7.77
C GLY A 325 -1.10 21.94 -7.29
N PHE A 326 0.07 22.33 -7.80
CA PHE A 326 1.35 21.76 -7.38
C PHE A 326 1.72 22.15 -5.94
N ALA A 327 1.48 23.38 -5.53
CA ALA A 327 1.67 23.78 -4.14
C ALA A 327 0.79 22.97 -3.18
N LEU A 328 -0.46 22.71 -3.57
CA LEU A 328 -1.37 21.89 -2.78
C LEU A 328 -0.96 20.40 -2.76
N MET A 329 -0.50 19.84 -3.88
CA MET A 329 0.07 18.49 -3.92
C MET A 329 1.31 18.36 -3.02
N SER A 330 2.23 19.33 -3.12
CA SER A 330 3.44 19.38 -2.28
C SER A 330 3.10 19.44 -0.79
N LEU A 331 2.08 20.23 -0.42
CA LEU A 331 1.61 20.31 0.97
C LEU A 331 0.95 19.02 1.42
N ALA A 332 0.06 18.46 0.59
CA ALA A 332 -0.69 17.25 0.93
C ALA A 332 0.22 16.03 1.12
N TYR A 333 1.33 15.97 0.38
CA TYR A 333 2.34 14.93 0.55
C TYR A 333 2.72 14.75 2.02
N ASP A 334 3.06 15.84 2.74
CA ASP A 334 3.59 15.77 4.10
C ASP A 334 2.58 15.24 5.13
N TYR A 335 1.28 15.26 4.81
CA TYR A 335 0.22 14.73 5.66
C TYR A 335 -0.22 13.32 5.29
N VAL A 336 -0.06 12.94 4.02
CA VAL A 336 -0.59 11.67 3.50
C VAL A 336 0.50 10.63 3.40
N MET A 337 1.57 10.90 2.64
CA MET A 337 2.57 9.89 2.30
C MET A 337 3.25 9.29 3.54
N PRO A 338 3.67 10.07 4.55
CA PRO A 338 4.43 9.55 5.68
C PRO A 338 3.66 8.59 6.58
N GLU A 339 2.34 8.73 6.63
CA GLU A 339 1.43 7.87 7.40
C GLU A 339 0.75 6.81 6.52
N MET A 340 1.06 6.77 5.22
CA MET A 340 0.38 5.89 4.24
C MET A 340 0.73 4.42 4.46
N PHE A 341 1.94 4.13 4.93
CA PHE A 341 2.46 2.77 5.06
C PHE A 341 3.15 2.55 6.40
N THR A 342 3.07 1.31 6.90
CA THR A 342 4.08 0.75 7.78
C THR A 342 5.35 0.49 6.97
N TRP A 343 6.18 1.53 6.86
CA TRP A 343 7.35 1.58 5.97
C TRP A 343 8.30 0.39 6.09
N GLY A 344 8.62 -0.07 7.30
CA GLY A 344 9.51 -1.21 7.50
C GLY A 344 8.93 -2.51 6.96
N GLU A 345 7.61 -2.71 7.06
CA GLU A 345 6.96 -3.87 6.48
C GLU A 345 6.93 -3.77 4.95
N LEU A 346 6.60 -2.60 4.40
CA LEU A 346 6.66 -2.34 2.97
C LEU A 346 8.05 -2.66 2.41
N ALA A 347 9.12 -2.23 3.07
CA ALA A 347 10.49 -2.57 2.67
C ALA A 347 10.76 -4.08 2.77
N CYS A 348 10.39 -4.72 3.87
CA CYS A 348 10.58 -6.16 4.04
C CYS A 348 9.79 -7.01 3.03
N LYS A 349 8.66 -6.53 2.48
CA LYS A 349 7.88 -7.26 1.47
C LYS A 349 8.23 -6.91 0.03
N ALA A 350 8.26 -5.62 -0.29
CA ALA A 350 8.41 -5.15 -1.66
C ALA A 350 9.89 -5.19 -2.08
N VAL A 351 10.76 -4.59 -1.27
CA VAL A 351 12.18 -4.47 -1.60
C VAL A 351 12.83 -5.85 -1.57
N SER A 352 12.66 -6.62 -0.50
CA SER A 352 13.32 -7.93 -0.40
C SER A 352 12.89 -8.92 -1.49
N ALA A 353 11.65 -8.81 -2.00
CA ALA A 353 11.11 -9.75 -2.98
C ALA A 353 11.64 -9.50 -4.41
N ASP A 354 11.83 -8.23 -4.79
CA ASP A 354 12.13 -7.85 -6.17
C ASP A 354 13.42 -6.99 -6.29
N TYR A 355 14.27 -6.95 -5.25
CA TYR A 355 15.57 -6.26 -5.30
C TYR A 355 16.53 -6.94 -6.27
N ASP A 356 17.10 -6.13 -7.15
CA ASP A 356 18.11 -6.51 -8.12
C ASP A 356 19.33 -5.63 -7.92
N SER A 357 20.41 -6.22 -7.40
CA SER A 357 21.67 -5.54 -7.12
C SER A 357 22.42 -5.08 -8.37
N THR A 358 21.98 -5.50 -9.57
CA THR A 358 22.58 -5.07 -10.83
C THR A 358 21.98 -3.78 -11.37
N ARG A 359 20.87 -3.30 -10.80
CA ARG A 359 20.19 -2.08 -11.23
C ARG A 359 20.74 -0.83 -10.55
N ASP A 360 20.88 0.23 -11.33
CA ASP A 360 21.00 1.58 -10.79
C ASP A 360 19.61 2.19 -10.68
N TYR A 361 18.96 1.97 -9.54
CA TYR A 361 17.61 2.47 -9.30
C TYR A 361 17.48 4.00 -9.38
N ILE A 362 18.55 4.76 -9.14
CA ILE A 362 18.52 6.21 -9.34
C ILE A 362 18.41 6.50 -10.84
N ALA A 363 19.36 5.99 -11.63
CA ALA A 363 19.36 6.22 -13.08
C ALA A 363 18.12 5.64 -13.79
N ASP A 364 17.60 4.52 -13.30
CA ASP A 364 16.43 3.82 -13.84
C ASP A 364 15.12 4.55 -13.53
N MET A 365 15.00 5.20 -12.37
CA MET A 365 13.73 5.79 -11.90
C MET A 365 13.66 7.31 -12.08
N SER A 366 14.79 8.01 -12.12
CA SER A 366 14.81 9.46 -12.25
C SER A 366 14.23 9.94 -13.61
N PRO A 367 13.69 11.18 -13.65
CA PRO A 367 13.23 11.82 -14.87
C PRO A 367 14.31 11.93 -15.95
N THR A 368 13.88 11.88 -17.22
CA THR A 368 14.71 12.16 -18.39
C THR A 368 13.89 12.96 -19.42
N GLU A 369 14.52 13.46 -20.48
CA GLU A 369 13.80 14.08 -21.59
C GLU A 369 12.76 13.14 -22.22
N LYS A 370 13.06 11.84 -22.26
CA LYS A 370 12.15 10.81 -22.80
C LYS A 370 11.02 10.46 -21.82
N TYR A 371 11.32 10.47 -20.52
CA TYR A 371 10.42 10.06 -19.44
C TYR A 371 10.36 11.17 -18.38
N PRO A 372 9.56 12.23 -18.61
CA PRO A 372 9.59 13.46 -17.79
C PRO A 372 9.14 13.24 -16.34
N MET A 373 8.24 12.28 -16.13
CA MET A 373 7.69 11.97 -14.82
C MET A 373 8.63 11.08 -14.00
N GLY A 374 9.58 10.41 -14.66
CA GLY A 374 10.36 9.31 -14.06
C GLY A 374 9.42 8.23 -13.50
N SER A 375 9.78 7.65 -12.37
CA SER A 375 8.91 6.79 -11.57
C SER A 375 9.03 7.18 -10.09
N PRO A 376 8.29 8.20 -9.62
CA PRO A 376 8.59 8.86 -8.36
C PRO A 376 8.39 7.96 -7.13
N MET A 377 7.39 7.06 -7.13
CA MET A 377 7.22 6.13 -6.02
C MET A 377 8.29 5.04 -5.99
N SER A 378 8.79 4.61 -7.15
CA SER A 378 9.95 3.73 -7.18
C SER A 378 11.23 4.46 -6.79
N GLU A 379 11.42 5.70 -7.25
CA GLU A 379 12.55 6.55 -6.90
C GLU A 379 12.61 6.74 -5.37
N LEU A 380 11.46 6.96 -4.72
CA LEU A 380 11.35 7.09 -3.26
C LEU A 380 11.74 5.80 -2.51
N LEU A 381 11.29 4.65 -3.01
CA LEU A 381 11.48 3.37 -2.32
C LEU A 381 12.85 2.74 -2.57
N TRP A 382 13.35 2.81 -3.80
CA TRP A 382 14.48 2.00 -4.26
C TRP A 382 15.80 2.78 -4.34
N SER A 383 15.77 4.08 -4.64
CA SER A 383 16.99 4.90 -4.71
C SER A 383 17.81 4.93 -3.40
N PRO A 384 17.20 4.93 -2.20
CA PRO A 384 17.95 4.93 -0.94
C PRO A 384 18.82 3.69 -0.74
N LEU A 385 18.47 2.56 -1.37
CA LEU A 385 19.18 1.28 -1.23
C LEU A 385 20.63 1.34 -1.73
N ASN A 386 20.95 2.30 -2.60
CA ASN A 386 22.30 2.49 -3.12
C ASN A 386 23.16 3.39 -2.21
N ARG A 387 22.61 3.93 -1.12
CA ARG A 387 23.22 5.02 -0.32
C ARG A 387 23.18 4.80 1.20
N GLY A 388 22.80 3.61 1.68
CA GLY A 388 22.73 3.25 3.10
C GLY A 388 22.90 1.75 3.30
#